data_AF-A0A1X0S5J6-F1
#
_entry.id   AF-A0A1X0S5J6-F1
#
_cell.length_a   1.000
_cell.length_b   1.000
_cell.length_c   1.000
_cell.angle_alpha   90.00
_cell.angle_beta   90.00
_cell.angle_gamma   90.00
#
_symmetry.space_group_name_H-M   'P 1'
#
loop_
_entity.id
_entity.type
_entity.pdbx_description
1 polymer ?
#
loop_
_entity_poly.entity_id
_entity_poly.type
_entity_poly.pdbx_seq_one_letter_code
_entity_poly.pdbx_strand_id
1 'polypeptide(L)'
;MTTGEYTKALAKISKIRKNRTLKPTFSTAEGAQNSANMMATHLESIYSDDLLCTVQAHKVISPTLPSDEECPFNIDLIQDAISNLPAKMPPGVDHLRIEMIKLIQHSLTPLLLILFQMCWAWSYVPLLWRIAQVVPIHKKCSPLDPGNYRPISLTTIV
;
A
#
# COMPACT_ATOMS: atom_id res chain seq x y z
N MET A 1 -14.55 44.53 1.62
CA MET A 1 -15.14 43.16 1.69
C MET A 1 -14.13 42.07 2.08
N THR A 2 -12.83 42.36 2.21
CA THR A 2 -11.74 41.39 2.44
C THR A 2 -11.52 40.99 3.91
N THR A 3 -11.94 41.83 4.86
CA THR A 3 -11.72 41.61 6.30
C THR A 3 -12.52 40.43 6.87
N GLY A 4 -13.73 40.19 6.35
CA GLY A 4 -14.60 39.09 6.78
C GLY A 4 -14.15 37.71 6.31
N GLU A 5 -13.50 37.62 5.15
CA GLU A 5 -12.93 36.36 4.65
C GLU A 5 -11.68 35.96 5.44
N TYR A 6 -10.82 36.93 5.77
CA TYR A 6 -9.65 36.73 6.60
C TYR A 6 -10.01 36.22 8.01
N THR A 7 -11.04 36.80 8.65
CA THR A 7 -11.50 36.33 9.96
C THR A 7 -12.07 34.91 9.89
N LYS A 8 -12.82 34.59 8.84
CA LYS A 8 -13.33 33.22 8.62
C LYS A 8 -12.19 32.22 8.42
N ALA A 9 -11.15 32.59 7.67
CA ALA A 9 -9.97 31.75 7.48
C ALA A 9 -9.23 31.49 8.81
N LEU A 10 -9.00 32.53 9.61
CA LEU A 10 -8.37 32.39 10.93
C LEU A 10 -9.21 31.54 11.89
N ALA A 11 -10.53 31.71 11.91
CA ALA A 11 -11.43 30.90 12.72
C ALA A 11 -11.36 29.41 12.31
N LYS A 12 -11.27 29.14 11.00
CA LYS A 12 -11.12 27.77 10.46
C LYS A 12 -9.78 27.15 10.87
N ILE A 13 -8.68 27.89 10.77
CA ILE A 13 -7.34 27.46 11.20
C ILE A 13 -7.32 27.18 12.72
N SER A 14 -7.90 28.08 13.52
CA SER A 14 -8.00 27.90 14.97
C SER A 14 -8.80 26.65 15.33
N LYS A 15 -9.93 26.41 14.64
CA LYS A 15 -10.75 25.20 14.81
C LYS A 15 -9.98 23.93 14.42
N ILE A 16 -9.20 23.97 13.34
CA ILE A 16 -8.33 22.84 12.93
C ILE A 16 -7.28 22.55 14.00
N ARG A 17 -6.59 23.57 14.53
CA ARG A 17 -5.59 23.40 15.59
C ARG A 17 -6.20 22.84 16.87
N LYS A 18 -7.36 23.39 17.29
CA LYS A 18 -8.07 22.96 18.50
C LYS A 18 -8.59 21.52 18.40
N ASN A 19 -9.01 21.11 17.19
CA ASN A 19 -9.51 19.76 16.93
C ASN A 19 -8.41 18.78 16.48
N ARG A 20 -7.14 19.20 16.46
CA ARG A 20 -6.02 18.33 16.11
C ARG A 20 -5.74 17.41 17.29
N THR A 21 -6.48 16.31 17.37
CA THR A 21 -6.08 15.18 18.22
C THR A 21 -4.79 14.60 17.64
N LEU A 22 -3.70 14.69 18.40
CA LEU A 22 -2.48 13.98 18.04
C LEU A 22 -2.80 12.48 18.13
N LYS A 23 -2.65 11.76 17.00
CA LYS A 23 -2.75 10.31 17.03
C LYS A 23 -1.66 9.78 17.98
N PRO A 24 -1.94 8.72 18.77
CA PRO A 24 -0.91 8.08 19.58
C PRO A 24 0.22 7.62 18.66
N THR A 25 1.41 8.19 18.86
CA THR A 25 2.60 7.87 18.07
C THR A 25 3.58 7.13 18.97
N PHE A 26 4.19 6.08 18.44
CA PHE A 26 5.25 5.38 19.12
C PHE A 26 6.44 6.33 19.30
N SER A 27 6.84 6.61 20.53
CA SER A 27 7.97 7.48 20.82
C SER A 27 8.76 6.99 22.03
N THR A 28 10.07 7.11 21.96
CA THR A 28 11.01 6.73 23.02
C THR A 28 11.77 7.96 23.50
N ALA A 29 12.32 7.90 24.72
CA ALA A 29 13.10 9.01 25.30
C ALA A 29 14.38 9.33 24.50
N GLU A 30 14.89 8.35 23.76
CA GLU A 30 16.11 8.43 22.94
C GLU A 30 15.88 9.10 21.57
N GLY A 31 14.64 9.52 21.28
CA GLY A 31 14.30 10.33 20.12
C GLY A 31 13.65 9.57 18.96
N ALA A 32 13.36 10.31 17.89
CA ALA A 32 12.54 9.82 16.77
C ALA A 32 13.21 8.68 15.99
N GLN A 33 14.53 8.77 15.75
CA GLN A 33 15.25 7.73 15.00
C GLN A 33 15.27 6.40 15.76
N ASN A 34 15.55 6.44 17.07
CA ASN A 34 15.52 5.23 17.90
C ASN A 34 14.12 4.61 17.92
N SER A 35 13.09 5.46 18.02
CA SER A 35 11.70 5.02 17.95
C SER A 35 11.39 4.31 16.62
N ALA A 36 11.86 4.86 15.50
CA ALA A 36 11.71 4.24 14.19
C ALA A 36 12.47 2.90 14.09
N ASN A 37 13.72 2.85 14.57
CA ASN A 37 14.54 1.64 14.56
C ASN A 37 13.91 0.53 15.40
N MET A 38 13.45 0.82 16.63
CA MET A 38 12.78 -0.15 17.49
C MET A 38 11.52 -0.74 16.83
N MET A 39 10.72 0.11 16.18
CA MET A 39 9.56 -0.33 15.43
C MET A 39 9.98 -1.20 14.24
N ALA A 40 11.01 -0.80 13.49
CA ALA A 40 11.51 -1.56 12.34
C ALA A 40 12.00 -2.95 12.76
N THR A 41 12.82 -3.06 13.81
CA THR A 41 13.31 -4.34 14.34
C THR A 41 12.15 -5.23 14.81
N HIS A 42 11.12 -4.65 15.45
CA HIS A 42 9.94 -5.40 15.85
C HIS A 42 9.16 -5.93 14.64
N LEU A 43 8.98 -5.11 13.60
CA LEU A 43 8.28 -5.55 12.39
C LEU A 43 9.09 -6.60 11.62
N GLU A 44 10.41 -6.45 11.55
CA GLU A 44 11.31 -7.42 10.93
C GLU A 44 11.18 -8.80 11.60
N SER A 45 11.07 -8.86 12.93
CA SER A 45 10.88 -10.14 13.63
C SER A 45 9.52 -10.79 13.36
N ILE A 46 8.46 -10.01 13.08
CA ILE A 46 7.16 -10.54 12.66
C ILE A 46 7.25 -11.18 11.26
N TYR A 47 8.08 -10.63 10.37
CA TYR A 47 8.21 -11.09 8.99
C TYR A 47 9.38 -12.05 8.77
N SER A 48 10.19 -12.33 9.79
CA SER A 48 11.28 -13.30 9.73
C SER A 48 10.70 -14.73 9.66
N ASP A 49 11.24 -15.53 8.74
CA ASP A 49 10.71 -16.76 8.13
C ASP A 49 10.01 -17.84 9.00
N ASP A 50 10.12 -17.81 10.33
CA ASP A 50 9.50 -18.80 11.22
C ASP A 50 7.96 -18.83 11.11
N LEU A 51 7.33 -17.70 10.74
CA LEU A 51 5.88 -17.62 10.52
C LEU A 51 5.45 -17.91 9.06
N LEU A 52 6.38 -17.89 8.10
CA LEU A 52 6.10 -18.07 6.66
C LEU A 52 6.31 -19.51 6.18
N CYS A 53 7.01 -20.35 6.96
CA CYS A 53 7.22 -21.78 6.63
C CYS A 53 5.93 -22.63 6.53
N THR A 54 4.76 -22.09 6.89
CA THR A 54 3.46 -22.77 6.76
C THR A 54 2.72 -22.41 5.46
N VAL A 55 3.39 -21.82 4.48
CA VAL A 55 2.88 -21.88 3.11
C VAL A 55 3.16 -23.30 2.62
N GLN A 56 2.21 -24.21 2.85
CA GLN A 56 2.25 -25.51 2.19
C GLN A 56 2.37 -25.24 0.69
N ALA A 57 3.52 -25.58 0.13
CA ALA A 57 3.70 -25.66 -1.30
C ALA A 57 2.58 -26.58 -1.80
N HIS A 58 1.54 -25.99 -2.37
CA HIS A 58 0.48 -26.77 -2.97
C HIS A 58 1.17 -27.54 -4.09
N LYS A 59 1.27 -28.86 -3.91
CA LYS A 59 1.74 -29.74 -4.95
C LYS A 59 0.77 -29.52 -6.11
N VAL A 60 1.25 -28.89 -7.18
CA VAL A 60 0.44 -28.67 -8.38
C VAL A 60 0.11 -30.06 -8.92
N ILE A 61 -1.14 -30.51 -8.73
CA ILE A 61 -1.61 -31.85 -9.13
C ILE A 61 -1.98 -31.89 -10.62
N SER A 62 -2.02 -30.73 -11.29
CA SER A 62 -2.41 -30.61 -12.69
C SER A 62 -1.19 -30.57 -13.62
N PRO A 63 -1.11 -31.42 -14.66
CA PRO A 63 0.03 -31.43 -15.59
C PRO A 63 -0.02 -30.29 -16.63
N THR A 64 -1.08 -29.47 -16.64
CA THR A 64 -1.26 -28.38 -17.60
C THR A 64 -0.45 -27.17 -17.16
N LEU A 65 0.55 -26.79 -17.96
CA LEU A 65 1.29 -25.54 -17.77
C LEU A 65 0.37 -24.37 -18.16
N PRO A 66 0.47 -23.20 -17.49
CA PRO A 66 -0.25 -21.99 -17.89
C PRO A 66 0.02 -21.55 -19.35
N SER A 67 1.07 -22.09 -19.96
CA SER A 67 1.43 -21.89 -21.36
C SER A 67 0.44 -22.48 -22.37
N ASP A 68 -0.40 -23.44 -21.97
CA ASP A 68 -1.37 -24.09 -22.87
C ASP A 68 -2.74 -23.39 -22.89
N GLU A 69 -2.97 -22.45 -21.96
CA GLU A 69 -4.21 -21.70 -21.80
C GLU A 69 -4.07 -20.27 -22.35
N GLU A 70 -5.11 -19.77 -23.00
CA GLU A 70 -5.12 -18.40 -23.53
C GLU A 70 -5.07 -17.38 -22.38
N CYS A 71 -4.24 -16.34 -22.55
CA CYS A 71 -4.07 -15.30 -21.54
C CYS A 71 -5.41 -14.59 -21.26
N PRO A 72 -5.90 -14.56 -20.00
CA PRO A 72 -7.22 -14.02 -19.68
C PRO A 72 -7.28 -12.48 -19.71
N PHE A 73 -6.13 -11.81 -19.80
CA PHE A 73 -6.05 -10.35 -19.80
C PHE A 73 -6.35 -9.77 -21.18
N ASN A 74 -7.23 -8.77 -21.24
CA ASN A 74 -7.51 -7.97 -22.42
C ASN A 74 -7.62 -6.48 -22.06
N ILE A 75 -7.68 -5.62 -23.07
CA ILE A 75 -7.69 -4.16 -22.92
C ILE A 75 -8.89 -3.70 -22.08
N ASP A 76 -10.10 -4.20 -22.38
CA ASP A 76 -11.34 -3.76 -21.74
C ASP A 76 -11.34 -4.12 -20.25
N LEU A 77 -10.88 -5.33 -19.91
CA LEU A 77 -10.76 -5.78 -18.52
C LEU A 77 -9.80 -4.89 -17.72
N ILE A 78 -8.66 -4.53 -18.30
CA ILE A 78 -7.67 -3.66 -17.63
C ILE A 78 -8.23 -2.24 -17.47
N GLN A 79 -8.91 -1.70 -18.48
CA GLN A 79 -9.52 -0.37 -18.41
C GLN A 79 -10.64 -0.30 -17.38
N ASP A 80 -11.50 -1.32 -17.33
CA ASP A 80 -12.57 -1.41 -16.34
C ASP A 80 -11.99 -1.54 -14.92
N ALA A 81 -10.96 -2.38 -14.74
CA ALA A 81 -10.27 -2.50 -13.47
C ALA A 81 -9.68 -1.16 -12.99
N ILE A 82 -8.98 -0.42 -13.86
CA ILE A 82 -8.43 0.91 -13.53
C ILE A 82 -9.55 1.91 -13.20
N SER A 83 -10.64 1.90 -13.97
CA SER A 83 -11.78 2.80 -13.78
C SER A 83 -12.44 2.59 -12.42
N ASN A 84 -12.53 1.33 -11.98
CA ASN A 84 -13.15 0.91 -10.73
C ASN A 84 -12.22 1.01 -9.51
N LEU A 85 -10.96 1.44 -9.66
CA LEU A 85 -10.05 1.63 -8.52
C LEU A 85 -10.63 2.60 -7.47
N PRO A 86 -10.59 2.25 -6.17
CA PRO A 86 -11.18 3.06 -5.11
C PRO A 86 -10.42 4.36 -4.91
N ALA A 87 -11.13 5.49 -4.86
CA ALA A 87 -10.49 6.78 -4.63
C ALA A 87 -9.85 6.86 -3.24
N LYS A 88 -8.77 7.66 -3.10
CA LYS A 88 -8.09 7.98 -1.83
C LYS A 88 -7.36 6.82 -1.15
N MET A 89 -6.99 5.77 -1.87
CA MET A 89 -6.04 4.80 -1.32
C MET A 89 -4.66 5.45 -1.14
N PRO A 90 -3.93 5.10 -0.07
CA PRO A 90 -2.56 5.54 0.10
C PRO A 90 -1.68 4.96 -1.01
N PRO A 91 -0.67 5.69 -1.48
CA PRO A 91 0.26 5.17 -2.47
C PRO A 91 1.18 4.11 -1.87
N GLY A 92 1.69 3.23 -2.73
CA GLY A 92 2.72 2.25 -2.37
C GLY A 92 4.12 2.85 -2.27
N VAL A 93 5.12 1.98 -2.40
CA VAL A 93 6.56 2.34 -2.39
C VAL A 93 6.97 3.24 -3.55
N ASP A 94 6.22 3.22 -4.64
CA ASP A 94 6.45 4.03 -5.85
C ASP A 94 5.85 5.43 -5.79
N HIS A 95 5.07 5.72 -4.73
CA HIS A 95 4.38 6.98 -4.52
C HIS A 95 3.36 7.35 -5.62
N LEU A 96 2.96 6.41 -6.48
CA LEU A 96 1.93 6.62 -7.49
C LEU A 96 0.56 6.63 -6.83
N ARG A 97 -0.30 7.58 -7.24
CA ARG A 97 -1.68 7.66 -6.77
C ARG A 97 -2.66 7.22 -7.83
N ILE A 98 -3.81 6.74 -7.38
CA ILE A 98 -4.89 6.26 -8.27
C ILE A 98 -5.35 7.37 -9.22
N GLU A 99 -5.38 8.62 -8.77
CA GLU A 99 -5.74 9.76 -9.61
C GLU A 99 -4.80 9.93 -10.80
N MET A 100 -3.51 9.64 -10.62
CA MET A 100 -2.51 9.68 -11.70
C MET A 100 -2.73 8.54 -12.68
N ILE A 101 -2.97 7.33 -12.16
CA ILE A 101 -3.23 6.12 -12.98
C ILE A 101 -4.48 6.30 -13.84
N LYS A 102 -5.58 6.78 -13.25
CA LYS A 102 -6.83 7.05 -13.98
C LYS A 102 -6.64 8.12 -15.06
N LEU A 103 -5.82 9.14 -14.82
CA LEU A 103 -5.55 10.19 -15.80
C LEU A 103 -4.82 9.65 -17.05
N ILE A 104 -3.91 8.70 -16.88
CA ILE A 104 -3.09 8.14 -17.97
C ILE A 104 -3.59 6.79 -18.47
N GLN A 105 -4.78 6.35 -18.06
CA GLN A 105 -5.27 4.98 -18.25
C GLN A 105 -5.18 4.48 -19.70
N HIS A 106 -5.51 5.34 -20.68
CA HIS A 106 -5.55 4.96 -22.08
C HIS A 106 -4.15 4.67 -22.64
N SER A 107 -3.13 5.41 -22.18
CA SER A 107 -1.74 5.18 -22.54
C SER A 107 -1.13 4.02 -21.76
N LEU A 108 -1.55 3.83 -20.51
CA LEU A 108 -1.00 2.81 -19.61
C LEU A 108 -1.53 1.40 -19.92
N THR A 109 -2.81 1.27 -20.27
CA THR A 109 -3.48 -0.02 -20.54
C THR A 109 -2.70 -0.93 -21.50
N PRO A 110 -2.26 -0.49 -22.70
CA PRO A 110 -1.55 -1.38 -23.62
C PRO A 110 -0.22 -1.87 -23.05
N LEU A 111 0.46 -1.06 -22.22
CA LEU A 111 1.71 -1.45 -21.56
C LEU A 111 1.45 -2.52 -20.49
N LEU A 112 0.39 -2.35 -19.71
CA LEU A 112 -0.01 -3.34 -18.70
C LEU A 112 -0.46 -4.65 -19.32
N LEU A 113 -1.15 -4.61 -20.46
CA LEU A 113 -1.54 -5.82 -21.18
C LEU A 113 -0.31 -6.66 -21.54
N ILE A 114 0.70 -6.04 -22.14
CA ILE A 114 1.96 -6.71 -22.50
C ILE A 114 2.63 -7.27 -21.24
N LEU A 115 2.71 -6.47 -20.17
CA LEU A 115 3.32 -6.90 -18.91
C LEU A 115 2.58 -8.11 -18.31
N PHE A 116 1.24 -8.08 -18.23
CA PHE A 116 0.45 -9.17 -17.68
C PHE A 116 0.50 -10.43 -18.55
N GLN A 117 0.53 -10.29 -19.88
CA GLN A 117 0.75 -11.41 -20.80
C GLN A 117 2.11 -12.08 -20.56
N MET A 118 3.17 -11.30 -20.37
CA MET A 118 4.49 -11.83 -20.03
C MET A 118 4.49 -12.51 -18.66
N CYS A 119 3.85 -11.90 -17.65
CA CYS A 119 3.72 -12.49 -16.31
C CYS A 119 2.96 -13.82 -16.36
N TRP A 120 1.88 -13.90 -17.13
CA TRP A 120 1.09 -15.11 -17.34
C TRP A 120 1.92 -16.21 -18.00
N ALA A 121 2.51 -15.91 -19.16
CA ALA A 121 3.27 -16.87 -19.95
C ALA A 121 4.46 -17.46 -19.17
N TRP A 122 5.10 -16.66 -18.32
CA TRP A 122 6.31 -17.06 -17.61
C TRP A 122 6.05 -17.45 -16.15
N SER A 123 4.79 -17.43 -15.71
CA SER A 123 4.41 -17.61 -14.30
C SER A 123 5.25 -16.73 -13.36
N TYR A 124 5.52 -15.49 -13.79
CA TYR A 124 6.44 -14.58 -13.13
C TYR A 124 5.68 -13.40 -12.52
N VAL A 125 6.06 -13.03 -11.30
CA VAL A 125 5.55 -11.83 -10.61
C VAL A 125 6.71 -10.84 -10.44
N PRO A 126 6.62 -9.62 -11.02
CA PRO A 126 7.61 -8.57 -10.86
C PRO A 126 8.01 -8.34 -9.40
N LEU A 127 9.32 -8.16 -9.18
CA LEU A 127 9.86 -7.91 -7.84
C LEU A 127 9.20 -6.71 -7.15
N LEU A 128 8.90 -5.64 -7.89
CA LEU A 128 8.25 -4.45 -7.34
C LEU A 128 6.86 -4.74 -6.76
N TRP A 129 6.11 -5.71 -7.31
CA TRP A 129 4.82 -6.14 -6.77
C TRP A 129 4.94 -7.01 -5.53
N ARG A 130 6.13 -7.58 -5.29
CA ARG A 130 6.45 -8.40 -4.13
C ARG A 130 7.03 -7.57 -2.97
N ILE A 131 7.22 -6.27 -3.18
CA ILE A 131 7.72 -5.33 -2.18
C ILE A 131 6.54 -4.48 -1.70
N ALA A 132 6.49 -4.23 -0.39
CA ALA A 132 5.48 -3.39 0.22
C ALA A 132 6.10 -2.44 1.23
N GLN A 133 5.52 -1.25 1.37
CA GLN A 133 5.81 -0.34 2.46
C GLN A 133 4.97 -0.76 3.67
N VAL A 134 5.61 -1.17 4.76
CA VAL A 134 4.89 -1.54 5.98
C VAL A 134 4.63 -0.29 6.82
N VAL A 135 3.36 0.01 7.06
CA VAL A 135 2.92 1.14 7.89
C VAL A 135 2.29 0.60 9.18
N PRO A 136 2.87 0.89 10.35
CA PRO A 136 2.29 0.47 11.63
C PRO A 136 1.09 1.35 12.01
N ILE A 137 -0.06 0.73 12.27
CA ILE A 137 -1.27 1.39 12.74
C ILE A 137 -1.54 1.01 14.19
N HIS A 138 -1.56 2.00 15.10
CA HIS A 138 -1.86 1.77 16.51
C HIS A 138 -3.23 1.12 16.69
N LYS A 139 -3.30 0.06 17.50
CA LYS A 139 -4.53 -0.64 17.89
C LYS A 139 -5.13 0.01 19.15
N LYS A 140 -5.11 -0.75 20.25
CA LYS A 140 -5.53 -0.38 21.61
C LYS A 140 -4.29 -0.54 22.50
N CYS A 141 -4.43 -0.23 23.79
CA CYS A 141 -3.34 -0.33 24.78
C CYS A 141 -2.23 0.70 24.55
N SER A 142 -1.12 0.54 25.28
CA SER A 142 -0.03 1.51 25.32
C SER A 142 0.56 1.75 23.93
N PRO A 143 0.66 3.02 23.47
CA PRO A 143 1.34 3.37 22.21
C PRO A 143 2.87 3.26 22.31
N LEU A 144 3.42 3.00 23.50
CA LEU A 144 4.85 2.84 23.73
C LEU A 144 5.34 1.40 23.54
N ASP A 145 4.42 0.48 23.23
CA ASP A 145 4.74 -0.92 22.97
C ASP A 145 4.55 -1.20 21.46
N PRO A 146 5.61 -1.60 20.73
CA PRO A 146 5.53 -1.93 19.31
C PRO A 146 4.50 -3.02 19.01
N GLY A 147 4.26 -3.96 19.93
CA GLY A 147 3.32 -5.06 19.76
C GLY A 147 1.84 -4.61 19.66
N ASN A 148 1.55 -3.39 20.08
CA ASN A 148 0.21 -2.79 19.98
C ASN A 148 -0.08 -2.14 18.62
N TYR A 149 0.76 -2.35 17.61
CA TYR A 149 0.56 -1.85 16.26
C TYR A 149 0.17 -3.00 15.29
N ARG A 150 -0.66 -2.70 14.28
CA ARG A 150 -0.91 -3.58 13.12
C ARG A 150 0.08 -3.19 12.03
N PRO A 151 0.91 -4.10 11.52
CA PRO A 151 1.59 -3.83 10.27
C PRO A 151 0.57 -3.90 9.12
N ILE A 152 0.44 -2.81 8.36
CA ILE A 152 -0.31 -2.78 7.10
C ILE A 152 0.70 -2.68 5.96
N SER A 153 0.67 -3.65 5.05
CA SER A 153 1.54 -3.67 3.86
C SER A 153 0.87 -2.91 2.73
N LEU A 154 1.49 -1.80 2.31
CA LEU A 154 1.06 -1.01 1.15
C LEU A 154 1.89 -1.41 -0.08
N THR A 155 1.24 -2.05 -1.04
CA THR A 155 1.85 -2.41 -2.34
C THR A 155 1.64 -1.31 -3.37
N THR A 156 2.38 -1.38 -4.47
CA THR A 156 2.09 -0.60 -5.68
C THR A 156 0.64 -0.87 -6.17
N ILE A 157 0.02 0.14 -6.79
CA ILE A 157 -1.38 0.09 -7.25
C ILE A 157 -1.58 -0.90 -8.41
N VAL A 158 -0.58 -1.02 -9.28
CA VAL A 158 -0.64 -1.73 -10.56
C VAL A 158 0.45 -2.78 -10.66
#